data_AF-A0A7L2R5E5-F1
#
_entry.id   AF-A0A7L2R5E5-F1
#
_cell.length_a   1.000
_cell.length_b   1.000
_cell.length_c   1.000
_cell.angle_alpha   90.00
_cell.angle_beta   90.00
_cell.angle_gamma   90.00
#
_symmetry.space_group_name_H-M   'P 1'
#
loop_
_entity.id
_entity.type
_entity.pdbx_description
1 polymer ?
#
loop_
_entity_poly.entity_id
_entity_poly.type
_entity_poly.pdbx_seq_one_letter_code
_entity_poly.pdbx_strand_id
1 'polypeptide(L)' 'ALPDLSAAKRKFADSLNEFKFRCIGDAETDDEICIAKSLQEFATVLRNLEDERMRMV' A
#
# COMPACT_ATOMS: atom_id res chain seq x y z
N ALA A 1 19.02 11.53 3.53
CA ALA A 1 18.67 10.50 4.53
C ALA A 1 17.16 10.48 4.82
N LEU A 2 16.56 11.53 5.42
CA LEU A 2 15.11 11.58 5.67
C LEU A 2 14.22 11.67 4.40
N PRO A 3 14.59 12.43 3.34
CA PRO A 3 13.74 12.56 2.15
C PRO A 3 13.64 11.25 1.36
N ASP A 4 14.77 10.57 1.18
CA ASP A 4 14.86 9.31 0.43
C ASP A 4 14.03 8.20 1.07
N LEU A 5 14.02 8.16 2.41
CA LEU A 5 13.19 7.21 3.16
C LEU A 5 11.70 7.52 3.01
N SER A 6 11.29 8.79 3.05
CA SER A 6 9.88 9.16 2.86
C SER A 6 9.41 8.83 1.43
N ALA A 7 10.24 9.10 0.43
CA ALA A 7 9.98 8.72 -0.95
C ALA A 7 9.85 7.19 -1.12
N ALA A 8 10.75 6.41 -0.49
CA ALA A 8 10.69 4.96 -0.52
C ALA A 8 9.40 4.42 0.12
N LYS A 9 8.95 4.98 1.25
CA LYS A 9 7.71 4.58 1.92
C LYS A 9 6.46 4.91 1.10
N ARG A 10 6.41 6.08 0.45
CA ARG A 10 5.31 6.43 -0.47
C ARG A 10 5.24 5.45 -1.63
N LYS A 11 6.38 5.17 -2.27
CA LYS A 11 6.45 4.17 -3.36
C LYS A 11 6.04 2.77 -2.90
N PHE A 12 6.39 2.39 -1.68
CA PHE A 12 5.94 1.12 -1.10
C PHE A 12 4.43 1.09 -0.88
N ALA A 13 3.84 2.18 -0.38
CA ALA A 13 2.39 2.30 -0.26
C ALA A 13 1.69 2.18 -1.62
N ASP A 14 2.22 2.82 -2.67
CA ASP A 14 1.67 2.72 -4.02
C ASP A 14 1.74 1.26 -4.53
N SER A 15 2.87 0.58 -4.28
CA SER A 15 3.04 -0.83 -4.64
C SER A 15 2.04 -1.75 -3.94
N LEU A 16 1.68 -1.45 -2.69
CA LEU A 16 0.65 -2.18 -1.94
C LEU A 16 -0.75 -1.89 -2.48
N ASN A 17 -1.03 -0.65 -2.87
CA ASN A 17 -2.33 -0.24 -3.41
C ASN A 17 -2.63 -0.89 -4.77
N GLU A 18 -1.59 -1.10 -5.58
CA GLU A 18 -1.66 -1.72 -6.90
C GLU A 18 -1.42 -3.23 -6.88
N PHE A 19 -1.18 -3.81 -5.70
CA PHE A 19 -0.91 -5.22 -5.56
C PHE A 19 -2.10 -6.05 -6.07
N LYS A 20 -1.81 -6.97 -6.98
CA LYS A 20 -2.76 -7.97 -7.46
C LYS A 20 -2.15 -9.34 -7.32
N PHE A 21 -2.92 -10.27 -6.76
CA PHE A 21 -2.52 -11.66 -6.73
C PHE A 21 -2.40 -12.19 -8.15
N ARG A 22 -1.41 -13.07 -8.36
CA ARG A 22 -1.43 -13.95 -9.53
C ARG A 22 -2.27 -15.15 -9.17
N CYS A 23 -3.54 -15.07 -9.52
CA CYS A 23 -4.51 -16.14 -9.29
C CYS A 23 -4.37 -17.23 -10.36
N ILE A 24 -4.81 -18.44 -10.01
CA ILE A 24 -4.96 -19.54 -10.96
C ILE A 24 -6.40 -19.52 -11.47
N GLY A 25 -6.58 -19.41 -12.78
CA GLY A 25 -7.90 -19.27 -13.41
C GLY A 25 -8.38 -17.82 -13.47
N ASP A 26 -9.61 -17.62 -13.95
CA ASP A 26 -10.15 -16.29 -14.27
C ASP A 26 -11.00 -15.67 -13.14
N ALA A 27 -11.03 -16.30 -11.97
CA ALA A 27 -11.80 -15.85 -10.82
C ALA A 27 -10.92 -15.73 -9.57
N GLU A 28 -11.19 -14.72 -8.75
CA GLU A 28 -10.57 -14.53 -7.44
C GLU A 28 -11.42 -15.22 -6.36
N THR A 29 -10.75 -15.81 -5.38
CA THR A 29 -11.38 -16.33 -4.16
C THR A 29 -11.70 -15.20 -3.17
N ASP A 30 -12.65 -15.44 -2.27
CA ASP A 30 -13.01 -14.47 -1.23
C ASP A 30 -11.80 -14.06 -0.36
N ASP A 31 -10.89 -15.01 -0.09
CA ASP A 31 -9.67 -14.76 0.68
C ASP A 31 -8.68 -13.86 -0.09
N GLU A 32 -8.49 -14.08 -1.39
CA GLU A 32 -7.62 -13.24 -2.23
C GLU A 32 -8.14 -11.80 -2.30
N ILE A 33 -9.46 -11.64 -2.48
CA ILE A 33 -10.13 -10.33 -2.46
C ILE A 33 -9.95 -9.66 -1.10
N CYS A 34 -10.14 -10.41 -0.01
CA CYS A 34 -9.99 -9.90 1.35
C CYS A 34 -8.56 -9.39 1.60
N ILE A 35 -7.55 -10.19 1.24
CA ILE A 35 -6.15 -9.80 1.43
C ILE A 35 -5.80 -8.59 0.57
N ALA A 36 -6.22 -8.54 -0.70
CA ALA A 36 -5.94 -7.39 -1.57
C ALA A 36 -6.53 -6.09 -1.00
N LYS A 37 -7.75 -6.14 -0.46
CA LYS A 37 -8.37 -4.99 0.23
C LYS A 37 -7.59 -4.60 1.48
N SER A 38 -7.17 -5.55 2.31
CA SER A 38 -6.35 -5.25 3.49
C SER A 38 -5.02 -4.55 3.13
N LEU A 39 -4.38 -4.93 2.01
CA LEU A 39 -3.17 -4.25 1.52
C LEU A 39 -3.45 -2.82 1.06
N GLN A 40 -4.59 -2.57 0.40
CA GLN A 40 -5.03 -1.22 0.00
C GLN A 40 -5.33 -0.33 1.21
N GLU A 41 -5.96 -0.87 2.26
CA GLU A 41 -6.19 -0.17 3.52
C GLU A 41 -4.86 0.19 4.18
N PHE A 42 -3.93 -0.77 4.26
CA PHE A 42 -2.61 -0.53 4.82
C PHE A 42 -1.81 0.51 4.02
N ALA A 43 -1.88 0.48 2.68
CA ALA A 43 -1.30 1.51 1.82
C ALA A 43 -1.84 2.91 2.12
N THR A 44 -3.14 3.01 2.39
CA THR A 44 -3.81 4.27 2.75
C THR A 44 -3.32 4.78 4.10
N VAL A 45 -3.23 3.91 5.11
CA VAL A 45 -2.66 4.26 6.43
C VAL A 45 -1.23 4.75 6.29
N LEU A 46 -0.39 4.06 5.50
CA LEU A 46 1.01 4.42 5.32
C LEU A 46 1.19 5.78 4.63
N ARG A 47 0.35 6.09 3.62
CA ARG A 47 0.33 7.41 2.96
C ARG A 47 -0.04 8.52 3.93
N ASN A 48 -1.14 8.34 4.68
CA ASN A 48 -1.60 9.32 5.66
C ASN A 48 -0.53 9.58 6.73
N LEU A 49 0.15 8.54 7.21
CA LEU A 49 1.22 8.68 8.18
C LEU A 49 2.39 9.51 7.63
N GLU A 50 2.80 9.29 6.38
CA GLU A 50 3.88 10.08 5.77
C GLU A 50 3.45 11.51 5.42
N ASP A 51 2.18 11.75 5.10
CA ASP A 51 1.62 13.10 4.93
C ASP A 51 1.64 13.88 6.25
N GLU A 52 1.19 13.27 7.34
CA GLU A 52 1.25 13.89 8.67
C GLU A 52 2.69 14.14 9.12
N ARG A 53 3.60 13.20 8.87
CA ARG A 53 5.02 13.40 9.15
C ARG A 53 5.59 14.62 8.39
N MET A 54 5.17 14.83 7.13
CA MET A 54 5.61 16.00 6.35
C MET A 54 5.05 17.32 6.89
N ARG A 55 3.85 17.32 7.49
CA ARG A 55 3.25 18.53 8.10
C ARG A 55 3.94 18.98 9.38
N MET A 56 4.65 18.08 10.07
CA MET A 56 5.36 18.37 11.32
C MET A 56 6.78 18.93 11.12
N VAL A 57 7.25 19.02 9.87
CA VAL A 57 8.61 19.49 9.51
C VAL A 57 8.57 20.90 8.95
#